data_AF-A0A210PSR8-F1
#
_entry.id   AF-A0A210PSR8-F1
#
_cell.length_a   1.000
_cell.length_b   1.000
_cell.length_c   1.000
_cell.angle_alpha   90.00
_cell.angle_beta   90.00
_cell.angle_gamma   90.00
#
_symmetry.space_group_name_H-M   'P 1'
#
loop_
_entity.id
_entity.type
_entity.pdbx_description
1 polymer ?
#
loop_
_entity_poly.entity_id
_entity_poly.type
_entity_poly.pdbx_seq_one_letter_code
_entity_poly.pdbx_strand_id
1 'polypeptide(L)'
;MQSHCEIVYSRSGVTNESQEVAVDEIHDHSALCTFASTNCIERRVIEDFSLKLRKTVDAIAIATALLNHGDCNQFISELIRANIRGGSSREEMWNILLPNIPLNCSFSSFWLALYSSGYDILSTEISKHFWQYHLTVGPRRTECKRQDYFLRLKVCFHDQVFKQPHQLFLETSERHRIKYEDANDAKGKMRAADRYADCLCVLIDTKAPDFLGKFPTHNLFESLKAIIPETSNTSLTEVAYYSRLAIAHGMANDMETGRRCMAQAQAAAFQIEQNVQYVYNMLYIHIHFLCMQVERPTSNDIDRILDVTRRFLQNLPVPDEGAVFWKKMLLLRSAFFLLGFSHRGVVNELHRVEKSHVVVAKIFLAEIDAHWDGIEYVRRLFYYVCKARIQELKHKDIYDENGEGDRHQQEIVTLHFRAAIDQLDKTIEEGQREQHPQLFLAEMYSCRLRSKIGNFRYLLHIFTLYIQLFIRFILGWRNF
;
A
#
# COMPACT_ATOMS: atom_id res chain seq x y z
N MET A 1 41.89 -4.16 -2.14
CA MET A 1 41.76 -2.91 -1.37
C MET A 1 40.28 -2.66 -1.13
N GLN A 2 39.80 -3.05 0.06
CA GLN A 2 38.41 -2.88 0.48
C GLN A 2 38.26 -1.47 1.07
N SER A 3 37.39 -0.63 0.49
CA SER A 3 37.06 0.68 1.03
C SER A 3 35.86 0.54 1.98
N HIS A 4 36.12 0.69 3.27
CA HIS A 4 35.10 0.97 4.28
C HIS A 4 34.46 2.33 3.98
N CYS A 5 33.13 2.36 3.91
CA CYS A 5 32.37 3.60 3.85
C CYS A 5 31.76 3.85 5.24
N GLU A 6 32.50 4.57 6.09
CA GLU A 6 31.95 5.22 7.28
C GLU A 6 31.30 6.53 6.85
N ILE A 7 29.98 6.66 7.04
CA ILE A 7 29.27 7.90 6.78
C ILE A 7 29.33 8.73 8.06
N VAL A 8 30.28 9.67 8.09
CA VAL A 8 30.38 10.73 9.09
C VAL A 8 29.44 11.87 8.68
N TYR A 9 28.54 12.29 9.56
CA TYR A 9 27.87 13.59 9.46
C TYR A 9 28.39 14.54 10.54
N SER A 10 28.80 15.71 10.07
CA SER A 10 29.30 16.85 10.82
C SER A 10 28.27 17.36 11.83
N ARG A 11 28.71 17.47 13.09
CA ARG A 11 28.02 18.18 14.18
C ARG A 11 28.09 19.69 13.95
N SER A 12 26.96 20.38 14.01
CA SER A 12 26.88 21.76 14.51
C SER A 12 26.13 21.72 15.84
N GLY A 13 26.85 21.98 16.92
CA GLY A 13 26.30 21.97 18.28
C GLY A 13 25.59 23.27 18.63
N VAL A 14 24.61 23.16 19.52
CA VAL A 14 24.37 24.11 20.61
C VAL A 14 23.92 23.30 21.82
N THR A 15 24.66 23.45 22.91
CA THR A 15 24.42 22.92 24.25
C THR A 15 23.30 23.68 24.95
N ASN A 16 22.48 23.00 25.75
CA ASN A 16 22.20 23.42 27.12
C ASN A 16 21.56 22.27 27.92
N GLU A 17 22.30 21.85 28.94
CA GLU A 17 21.85 21.01 30.05
C GLU A 17 20.98 21.82 31.03
N SER A 18 20.28 21.07 31.89
CA SER A 18 19.73 21.45 33.20
C SER A 18 18.23 21.75 33.25
N GLN A 19 17.43 20.76 33.64
CA GLN A 19 16.74 20.76 34.95
C GLN A 19 15.83 19.52 35.07
N GLU A 20 16.30 18.52 35.81
CA GLU A 20 15.45 17.59 36.56
C GLU A 20 14.93 18.33 37.80
N VAL A 21 13.60 18.43 37.97
CA VAL A 21 12.96 18.47 39.29
C VAL A 21 11.57 17.80 39.21
N ALA A 22 11.45 16.69 39.95
CA ALA A 22 10.27 16.11 40.59
C ALA A 22 8.86 16.35 40.02
N VAL A 23 8.23 15.27 39.52
CA VAL A 23 6.80 15.00 39.73
C VAL A 23 6.62 13.47 39.84
N ASP A 24 6.96 12.93 41.00
CA ASP A 24 6.36 11.67 41.48
C ASP A 24 4.97 12.00 42.06
N GLU A 25 4.02 11.09 41.87
CA GLU A 25 2.61 11.13 42.33
C GLU A 25 1.56 11.80 41.40
N ILE A 26 1.50 11.40 40.12
CA ILE A 26 0.24 11.42 39.33
C ILE A 26 0.16 10.14 38.46
N HIS A 27 0.15 8.94 39.07
CA HIS A 27 0.12 7.70 38.27
C HIS A 27 -1.13 6.84 38.34
N ASP A 28 -2.16 7.17 39.14
CA ASP A 28 -3.36 6.30 39.22
C ASP A 28 -4.69 6.91 38.74
N HIS A 29 -4.79 8.23 38.57
CA HIS A 29 -6.02 8.86 38.02
C HIS A 29 -5.99 9.03 36.49
N SER A 30 -4.82 8.94 35.87
CA SER A 30 -4.63 9.05 34.41
C SER A 30 -5.29 7.88 33.66
N ALA A 31 -5.08 6.63 34.11
CA ALA A 31 -5.56 5.44 33.41
C ALA A 31 -7.09 5.32 33.37
N LEU A 32 -7.79 5.69 34.46
CA LEU A 32 -9.25 5.66 34.56
C LEU A 32 -9.93 6.74 33.71
N CYS A 33 -9.35 7.94 33.60
CA CYS A 33 -9.80 8.97 32.64
C CYS A 33 -9.42 8.63 31.19
N THR A 34 -8.54 7.65 30.96
CA THR A 34 -8.06 7.26 29.62
C THR A 34 -8.99 6.29 28.90
N PHE A 35 -9.57 5.33 29.62
CA PHE A 35 -10.60 4.45 29.06
C PHE A 35 -11.93 5.19 28.78
N ALA A 36 -12.26 6.20 29.60
CA ALA A 36 -13.48 6.98 29.43
C ALA A 36 -13.46 7.92 28.20
N SER A 37 -12.29 8.45 27.81
CA SER A 37 -12.17 9.40 26.69
C SER A 37 -12.20 8.77 25.30
N THR A 38 -11.71 7.54 25.16
CA THR A 38 -11.68 6.85 23.86
C THR A 38 -13.06 6.30 23.52
N ASN A 39 -13.73 5.71 24.52
CA ASN A 39 -15.11 5.23 24.38
C ASN A 39 -16.09 6.38 24.03
N CYS A 40 -15.87 7.61 24.54
CA CYS A 40 -16.76 8.73 24.21
C CYS A 40 -16.61 9.25 22.77
N ILE A 41 -15.41 9.18 22.17
CA ILE A 41 -15.21 9.54 20.76
C ILE A 41 -15.78 8.46 19.84
N GLU A 42 -15.50 7.18 20.12
CA GLU A 42 -16.04 6.04 19.36
C GLU A 42 -17.57 6.06 19.36
N ARG A 43 -18.17 6.26 20.54
CA ARG A 43 -19.62 6.39 20.71
C ARG A 43 -20.17 7.58 19.92
N ARG A 44 -19.54 8.74 20.00
CA ARG A 44 -19.97 9.94 19.24
C ARG A 44 -19.89 9.72 17.73
N VAL A 45 -18.84 9.07 17.23
CA VAL A 45 -18.73 8.75 15.80
C VAL A 45 -19.83 7.78 15.36
N ILE A 46 -20.11 6.75 16.15
CA ILE A 46 -21.19 5.80 15.85
C ILE A 46 -22.56 6.49 15.89
N GLU A 47 -22.78 7.41 16.84
CA GLU A 47 -23.99 8.23 16.93
C GLU A 47 -24.14 9.15 15.71
N ASP A 48 -23.09 9.85 15.31
CA ASP A 48 -23.06 10.75 14.14
C ASP A 48 -23.40 10.00 12.83
N PHE A 49 -22.98 8.73 12.72
CA PHE A 49 -23.22 7.90 11.54
C PHE A 49 -24.45 6.99 11.66
N SER A 50 -25.13 6.95 12.81
CA SER A 50 -26.20 6.01 13.12
C SER A 50 -27.32 5.99 12.07
N LEU A 51 -27.79 7.16 11.63
CA LEU A 51 -28.82 7.29 10.60
C LEU A 51 -28.34 6.76 9.25
N LYS A 52 -27.10 7.05 8.87
CA LYS A 52 -26.51 6.62 7.60
C LYS A 52 -26.30 5.10 7.60
N LEU A 53 -25.83 4.53 8.71
CA LEU A 53 -25.68 3.08 8.91
C LEU A 53 -27.02 2.36 8.74
N ARG A 54 -28.07 2.82 9.43
CA ARG A 54 -29.41 2.23 9.34
C ARG A 54 -29.97 2.23 7.91
N LYS A 55 -29.73 3.29 7.15
CA LYS A 55 -30.21 3.42 5.76
C LYS A 55 -29.40 2.57 4.78
N THR A 56 -28.07 2.55 4.90
CA THR A 56 -27.18 2.08 3.83
C THR A 56 -26.54 0.71 4.08
N VAL A 57 -26.49 0.26 5.34
CA VAL A 57 -25.79 -0.97 5.72
C VAL A 57 -26.75 -2.04 6.22
N ASP A 58 -26.57 -3.27 5.72
CA ASP A 58 -27.27 -4.45 6.21
C ASP A 58 -26.70 -4.87 7.57
N ALA A 59 -27.51 -4.72 8.62
CA ALA A 59 -27.15 -5.06 9.99
C ALA A 59 -26.79 -6.54 10.15
N ILE A 60 -27.43 -7.44 9.39
CA ILE A 60 -27.20 -8.88 9.48
C ILE A 60 -25.82 -9.24 8.91
N ALA A 61 -25.43 -8.61 7.80
CA ALA A 61 -24.09 -8.77 7.24
C ALA A 61 -23.01 -8.34 8.25
N ILE A 62 -23.20 -7.19 8.92
CA ILE A 62 -22.25 -6.70 9.94
C ILE A 62 -22.20 -7.62 11.14
N ALA A 63 -23.35 -8.03 11.68
CA ALA A 63 -23.45 -8.99 12.76
C ALA A 63 -22.73 -10.31 12.45
N THR A 64 -22.89 -10.81 11.22
CA THR A 64 -22.25 -12.06 10.77
C THR A 64 -20.74 -11.88 10.66
N ALA A 65 -20.27 -10.76 10.10
CA ALA A 65 -18.84 -10.46 10.02
C ALA A 65 -18.21 -10.33 11.42
N LEU A 66 -18.86 -9.64 12.34
CA LEU A 66 -18.44 -9.53 13.73
C LEU A 66 -18.29 -10.90 14.42
N LEU A 67 -19.25 -11.80 14.21
CA LEU A 67 -19.17 -13.18 14.71
C LEU A 67 -18.02 -13.97 14.09
N ASN A 68 -17.84 -13.85 12.76
CA ASN A 68 -16.82 -14.58 12.02
C ASN A 68 -15.41 -14.14 12.36
N HIS A 69 -15.23 -12.86 12.71
CA HIS A 69 -13.94 -12.33 13.11
C HIS A 69 -13.58 -12.70 14.56
N GLY A 70 -14.57 -13.07 15.39
CA GLY A 70 -14.34 -13.39 16.81
C GLY A 70 -14.06 -12.16 17.67
N ASP A 71 -14.34 -10.96 17.15
CA ASP A 71 -13.95 -9.69 17.75
C ASP A 71 -15.03 -9.07 18.66
N CYS A 72 -15.94 -9.92 19.13
CA CYS A 72 -17.06 -9.58 19.98
C CYS A 72 -16.93 -10.33 21.30
N ASN A 73 -17.25 -9.68 22.41
CA ASN A 73 -17.37 -10.43 23.66
C ASN A 73 -18.49 -11.50 23.58
N GLN A 74 -18.45 -12.46 24.49
CA GLN A 74 -19.38 -13.60 24.46
C GLN A 74 -20.85 -13.14 24.54
N PHE A 75 -21.14 -12.11 25.34
CA PHE A 75 -22.48 -11.56 25.51
C PHE A 75 -23.10 -11.08 24.18
N ILE A 76 -22.41 -10.20 23.45
CA ILE A 76 -22.96 -9.69 22.18
C ILE A 76 -22.98 -10.77 21.10
N SER A 77 -22.03 -11.72 21.14
CA SER A 77 -22.00 -12.85 20.21
C SER A 77 -23.23 -13.75 20.38
N GLU A 78 -23.62 -14.05 21.61
CA GLU A 78 -24.84 -14.83 21.91
C GLU A 78 -26.09 -14.05 21.51
N LEU A 79 -26.13 -12.75 21.80
CA LEU A 79 -27.24 -11.88 21.43
C LEU A 79 -27.45 -11.81 19.92
N ILE A 80 -26.37 -11.65 19.14
CA ILE A 80 -26.41 -11.66 17.67
C ILE A 80 -26.93 -13.02 17.17
N ARG A 81 -26.37 -14.14 17.66
CA ARG A 81 -26.77 -15.49 17.22
C ARG A 81 -28.24 -15.77 17.51
N ALA A 82 -28.75 -15.35 18.67
CA ALA A 82 -30.15 -15.53 19.04
C ALA A 82 -31.09 -14.78 18.09
N ASN A 83 -30.76 -13.54 17.74
CA ASN A 83 -31.59 -12.69 16.89
C ASN A 83 -31.51 -13.07 15.40
N ILE A 84 -30.35 -13.53 14.92
CA ILE A 84 -30.25 -14.11 13.56
C ILE A 84 -31.12 -15.36 13.46
N ARG A 85 -31.07 -16.27 14.45
CA ARG A 85 -31.90 -17.49 14.47
C ARG A 85 -33.39 -17.19 14.62
N GLY A 86 -33.73 -16.12 15.34
CA GLY A 86 -35.10 -15.64 15.52
C GLY A 86 -35.70 -14.92 14.32
N GLY A 87 -34.93 -14.68 13.25
CA GLY A 87 -35.41 -14.00 12.05
C GLY A 87 -35.64 -12.49 12.23
N SER A 88 -34.88 -11.85 13.12
CA SER A 88 -35.00 -10.40 13.37
C SER A 88 -34.87 -9.59 12.09
N SER A 89 -35.69 -8.54 11.99
CA SER A 89 -35.60 -7.55 10.93
C SER A 89 -34.29 -6.75 11.01
N ARG A 90 -33.92 -6.11 9.90
CA ARG A 90 -32.74 -5.23 9.81
C ARG A 90 -32.75 -4.12 10.86
N GLU A 91 -33.93 -3.58 11.17
CA GLU A 91 -34.08 -2.47 12.10
C GLU A 91 -33.93 -2.92 13.56
N GLU A 92 -34.49 -4.07 13.91
CA GLU A 92 -34.29 -4.70 15.22
C GLU A 92 -32.82 -5.04 15.45
N MET A 93 -32.14 -5.57 14.43
CA MET A 93 -30.71 -5.87 14.52
C MET A 93 -29.87 -4.59 14.75
N TRP A 94 -30.23 -3.46 14.12
CA TRP A 94 -29.53 -2.20 14.40
C TRP A 94 -29.81 -1.63 15.79
N ASN A 95 -31.01 -1.84 16.33
CA ASN A 95 -31.35 -1.48 17.71
C ASN A 95 -30.52 -2.28 18.73
N ILE A 96 -30.09 -3.48 18.35
CA ILE A 96 -29.18 -4.30 19.14
C ILE A 96 -27.73 -3.85 18.95
N LEU A 97 -27.26 -3.73 17.71
CA LEU A 97 -25.85 -3.50 17.42
C LEU A 97 -25.38 -2.12 17.85
N LEU A 98 -26.05 -1.02 17.46
CA LEU A 98 -25.52 0.34 17.68
C LEU A 98 -25.27 0.68 19.15
N PRO A 99 -26.17 0.35 20.11
CA PRO A 99 -25.92 0.64 21.52
C PRO A 99 -24.84 -0.25 22.13
N ASN A 100 -24.67 -1.47 21.60
CA ASN A 100 -23.77 -2.46 22.19
C ASN A 100 -22.36 -2.43 21.58
N ILE A 101 -22.18 -1.91 20.38
CA ILE A 101 -20.86 -1.82 19.73
C ILE A 101 -19.85 -1.07 20.62
N PRO A 102 -20.09 0.17 21.11
CA PRO A 102 -19.10 0.88 21.94
C PRO A 102 -18.82 0.23 23.30
N LEU A 103 -19.66 -0.70 23.73
CA LEU A 103 -19.59 -1.34 25.05
C LEU A 103 -18.96 -2.74 24.99
N ASN A 104 -19.14 -3.45 23.88
CA ASN A 104 -18.89 -4.89 23.79
C ASN A 104 -18.05 -5.29 22.58
N CYS A 105 -17.70 -4.32 21.72
CA CYS A 105 -16.83 -4.48 20.56
C CYS A 105 -15.77 -3.37 20.58
N SER A 106 -14.59 -3.63 20.01
CA SER A 106 -13.70 -2.51 19.71
C SER A 106 -14.23 -1.73 18.50
N PHE A 107 -14.02 -0.41 18.46
CA PHE A 107 -14.38 0.39 17.27
C PHE A 107 -13.66 -0.12 16.01
N SER A 108 -12.42 -0.57 16.16
CA SER A 108 -11.65 -1.18 15.06
C SER A 108 -12.34 -2.42 14.49
N SER A 109 -12.96 -3.24 15.33
CA SER A 109 -13.68 -4.47 14.94
C SER A 109 -15.02 -4.17 14.27
N PHE A 110 -15.74 -3.16 14.73
CA PHE A 110 -16.95 -2.68 14.05
C PHE A 110 -16.63 -2.08 12.68
N TRP A 111 -15.60 -1.24 12.63
CA TRP A 111 -15.08 -0.69 11.39
C TRP A 111 -14.61 -1.80 10.43
N LEU A 112 -13.94 -2.82 10.96
CA LEU A 112 -13.48 -4.01 10.22
C LEU A 112 -14.65 -4.74 9.58
N ALA A 113 -15.72 -4.97 10.35
CA ALA A 113 -16.93 -5.64 9.88
C ALA A 113 -17.66 -4.86 8.78
N LEU A 114 -17.61 -3.52 8.83
CA LEU A 114 -18.09 -2.66 7.73
C LEU A 114 -17.24 -2.87 6.47
N TYR A 115 -15.92 -2.75 6.61
CA TYR A 115 -14.99 -2.86 5.49
C TYR A 115 -15.05 -4.25 4.83
N SER A 116 -14.99 -5.33 5.60
CA SER A 116 -15.02 -6.72 5.10
C SER A 116 -16.34 -7.09 4.44
N SER A 117 -17.45 -6.50 4.89
CA SER A 117 -18.79 -6.72 4.34
C SER A 117 -19.08 -5.89 3.08
N GLY A 118 -18.06 -5.22 2.50
CA GLY A 118 -18.20 -4.46 1.27
C GLY A 118 -18.69 -3.02 1.44
N TYR A 119 -18.74 -2.50 2.66
CA TYR A 119 -19.07 -1.09 2.96
C TYR A 119 -17.82 -0.23 3.14
N ASP A 120 -16.84 -0.42 2.25
CA ASP A 120 -15.51 0.19 2.39
C ASP A 120 -15.52 1.72 2.30
N ILE A 121 -16.37 2.32 1.45
CA ILE A 121 -16.54 3.77 1.37
C ILE A 121 -17.01 4.33 2.71
N LEU A 122 -18.07 3.75 3.27
CA LEU A 122 -18.63 4.19 4.56
C LEU A 122 -17.65 3.91 5.71
N SER A 123 -16.95 2.78 5.70
CA SER A 123 -15.91 2.50 6.66
C SER A 123 -14.81 3.56 6.61
N THR A 124 -14.41 4.01 5.40
CA THR A 124 -13.37 5.03 5.23
C THR A 124 -13.87 6.40 5.71
N GLU A 125 -15.15 6.74 5.52
CA GLU A 125 -15.76 7.94 6.08
C GLU A 125 -15.78 7.94 7.60
N ILE A 126 -16.26 6.85 8.20
CA ILE A 126 -16.30 6.66 9.65
C ILE A 126 -14.88 6.76 10.23
N SER A 127 -13.91 6.11 9.58
CA SER A 127 -12.49 6.21 9.93
C SER A 127 -12.01 7.66 9.90
N LYS A 128 -12.25 8.38 8.79
CA LYS A 128 -11.85 9.79 8.64
C LYS A 128 -12.47 10.67 9.74
N HIS A 129 -13.76 10.48 10.03
CA HIS A 129 -14.47 11.26 11.05
C HIS A 129 -13.95 10.97 12.47
N PHE A 130 -13.74 9.70 12.78
CA PHE A 130 -13.06 9.26 14.00
C PHE A 130 -11.69 9.94 14.16
N TRP A 131 -10.91 9.98 13.07
CA TRP A 131 -9.62 10.63 13.05
C TRP A 131 -9.68 12.14 13.24
N GLN A 132 -10.65 12.81 12.64
CA GLN A 132 -10.85 14.25 12.81
C GLN A 132 -11.16 14.61 14.26
N TYR A 133 -12.05 13.87 14.94
CA TYR A 133 -12.30 14.08 16.37
C TYR A 133 -11.05 13.82 17.21
N HIS A 134 -10.31 12.75 16.94
CA HIS A 134 -9.10 12.45 17.70
C HIS A 134 -7.98 13.49 17.52
N LEU A 135 -7.87 14.13 16.35
CA LEU A 135 -6.92 15.23 16.13
C LEU A 135 -7.27 16.49 16.95
N THR A 136 -8.55 16.70 17.25
CA THR A 136 -9.02 17.86 18.04
C THR A 136 -8.91 17.69 19.56
N VAL A 137 -8.75 16.47 20.07
CA VAL A 137 -8.78 16.15 21.52
C VAL A 137 -7.36 15.98 22.12
N GLY A 138 -6.31 16.29 21.35
CA GLY A 138 -4.91 16.21 21.81
C GLY A 138 -4.30 14.80 21.66
N PRO A 139 -2.97 14.70 21.46
CA PRO A 139 -2.34 13.44 21.04
C PRO A 139 -2.21 12.48 22.22
N ARG A 140 -3.11 11.50 22.31
CA ARG A 140 -2.87 10.23 23.00
C ARG A 140 -2.54 9.15 21.99
N ARG A 141 -1.37 9.25 21.36
CA ARG A 141 -0.82 8.15 20.58
C ARG A 141 0.61 7.89 21.04
N THR A 142 1.03 6.64 20.97
CA THR A 142 2.41 6.25 21.25
C THR A 142 3.31 7.04 20.32
N GLU A 143 4.14 7.93 20.87
CA GLU A 143 5.07 8.77 20.12
C GLU A 143 5.98 7.84 19.29
N CYS A 144 5.69 7.73 18.00
CA CYS A 144 6.42 6.83 17.11
C CYS A 144 7.55 7.61 16.48
N LYS A 145 8.80 7.15 16.68
CA LYS A 145 9.90 7.62 15.84
C LYS A 145 9.54 7.35 14.39
N ARG A 146 9.57 8.38 13.55
CA ARG A 146 9.43 8.24 12.09
C ARG A 146 10.40 7.14 11.66
N GLN A 147 9.91 6.10 10.99
CA GLN A 147 10.70 4.92 10.63
C GLN A 147 11.63 5.27 9.46
N ASP A 148 12.52 6.24 9.67
CA ASP A 148 13.43 6.81 8.66
C ASP A 148 14.33 5.75 8.07
N TYR A 149 14.63 4.70 8.84
CA TYR A 149 15.39 3.56 8.36
C TYR A 149 14.61 2.76 7.31
N PHE A 150 13.37 2.40 7.62
CA PHE A 150 12.50 1.76 6.64
C PHE A 150 12.35 2.61 5.37
N LEU A 151 12.10 3.92 5.50
CA LEU A 151 12.03 4.81 4.34
C LEU A 151 13.33 4.76 3.51
N ARG A 152 14.50 4.86 4.15
CA ARG A 152 15.80 4.73 3.47
C ARG A 152 15.95 3.40 2.75
N LEU A 153 15.56 2.28 3.37
CA LEU A 153 15.60 0.97 2.71
C LEU A 153 14.67 0.92 1.49
N LYS A 154 13.47 1.52 1.58
CA LYS A 154 12.52 1.63 0.45
C LYS A 154 13.06 2.50 -0.68
N VAL A 155 13.62 3.66 -0.38
CA VAL A 155 14.26 4.53 -1.38
C VAL A 155 15.40 3.79 -2.06
N CYS A 156 16.30 3.17 -1.29
CA CYS A 156 17.41 2.39 -1.84
C CYS A 156 16.96 1.24 -2.76
N PHE A 157 15.87 0.54 -2.38
CA PHE A 157 15.27 -0.48 -3.22
C PHE A 157 14.73 0.07 -4.55
N HIS A 158 14.20 1.30 -4.54
CA HIS A 158 13.64 1.94 -5.73
C HIS A 158 14.66 2.70 -6.59
N ASP A 159 15.80 3.10 -6.03
CA ASP A 159 16.84 3.85 -6.74
C ASP A 159 17.88 3.00 -7.44
N GLN A 160 17.82 1.67 -7.31
CA GLN A 160 18.88 0.78 -7.82
C GLN A 160 20.28 1.13 -7.30
N VAL A 161 20.38 1.73 -6.10
CA VAL A 161 21.68 2.00 -5.45
C VAL A 161 22.52 0.72 -5.30
N PHE A 162 21.87 -0.45 -5.28
CA PHE A 162 22.49 -1.74 -5.05
C PHE A 162 22.26 -2.71 -6.22
N LYS A 163 23.34 -3.37 -6.67
CA LYS A 163 23.34 -4.35 -7.77
C LYS A 163 22.49 -5.60 -7.49
N GLN A 164 22.39 -6.00 -6.22
CA GLN A 164 21.63 -7.17 -5.77
C GLN A 164 20.87 -6.81 -4.50
N PRO A 165 19.75 -6.07 -4.61
CA PRO A 165 19.05 -5.54 -3.45
C PRO A 165 18.55 -6.65 -2.53
N HIS A 166 18.08 -7.78 -3.08
CA HIS A 166 17.63 -8.92 -2.28
C HIS A 166 18.75 -9.47 -1.38
N GLN A 167 19.92 -9.78 -1.95
CA GLN A 167 21.05 -10.32 -1.19
C GLN A 167 21.55 -9.33 -0.14
N LEU A 168 21.63 -8.05 -0.48
CA LEU A 168 22.04 -7.02 0.48
C LEU A 168 21.05 -6.88 1.63
N PHE A 169 19.74 -6.88 1.34
CA PHE A 169 18.73 -6.82 2.39
C PHE A 169 18.72 -8.09 3.23
N LEU A 170 19.01 -9.26 2.66
CA LEU A 170 19.19 -10.50 3.40
C LEU A 170 20.37 -10.42 4.36
N GLU A 171 21.56 -10.03 3.89
CA GLU A 171 22.76 -9.84 4.71
C GLU A 171 22.57 -8.76 5.78
N THR A 172 21.82 -7.70 5.47
CA THR A 172 21.52 -6.63 6.42
C THR A 172 20.51 -7.07 7.48
N SER A 173 19.49 -7.82 7.07
CA SER A 173 18.50 -8.45 7.94
C SER A 173 19.18 -9.38 8.94
N GLU A 174 20.08 -10.24 8.45
CA GLU A 174 20.81 -11.20 9.27
C GLU A 174 21.73 -10.53 10.30
N ARG A 175 22.41 -9.45 9.92
CA ARG A 175 23.21 -8.64 10.86
C ARG A 175 22.37 -8.04 11.99
N HIS A 176 21.15 -7.60 11.71
CA HIS A 176 20.26 -7.08 12.76
C HIS A 176 19.62 -8.19 13.58
N ARG A 177 19.35 -9.37 13.00
CA ARG A 177 18.93 -10.58 13.73
C ARG A 177 19.95 -10.95 14.81
N ILE A 178 21.23 -11.06 14.42
CA ILE A 178 22.33 -11.37 15.35
C ILE A 178 22.41 -10.30 16.45
N LYS A 179 22.34 -9.01 16.10
CA LYS A 179 22.33 -7.92 17.11
C LYS A 179 21.14 -7.99 18.06
N TYR A 180 19.98 -8.44 17.59
CA TYR A 180 18.80 -8.64 18.42
C TYR A 180 18.99 -9.81 19.39
N GLU A 181 19.59 -10.90 18.93
CA GLU A 181 19.87 -12.10 19.74
C GLU A 181 20.97 -11.87 20.78
N ASP A 182 22.00 -11.10 20.44
CA ASP A 182 23.15 -10.80 21.29
C ASP A 182 22.92 -9.60 22.25
N ALA A 183 21.78 -8.91 22.13
CA ALA A 183 21.50 -7.72 22.94
C ALA A 183 21.19 -8.10 24.39
N ASN A 184 22.04 -7.64 25.31
CA ASN A 184 21.91 -7.90 26.74
C ASN A 184 20.99 -6.93 27.49
N ASP A 185 20.70 -5.75 26.92
CA ASP A 185 19.81 -4.76 27.52
C ASP A 185 18.51 -4.60 26.72
N ALA A 186 17.40 -4.37 27.43
CA ALA A 186 16.06 -4.31 26.83
C ALA A 186 15.92 -3.23 25.75
N LYS A 187 16.60 -2.08 25.92
CA LYS A 187 16.53 -0.95 24.98
C LYS A 187 17.31 -1.22 23.70
N GLY A 188 18.50 -1.84 23.82
CA GLY A 188 19.30 -2.33 22.71
C GLY A 188 18.55 -3.40 21.93
N LYS A 189 17.96 -4.38 22.63
CA LYS A 189 17.16 -5.47 22.05
C LYS A 189 15.98 -4.95 21.23
N MET A 190 15.18 -4.05 21.82
CA MET A 190 14.04 -3.43 21.14
C MET A 190 14.43 -2.63 19.89
N ARG A 191 15.53 -1.84 19.95
CA ARG A 191 16.04 -1.11 18.78
C ARG A 191 16.52 -2.04 17.67
N ALA A 192 17.18 -3.15 18.03
CA ALA A 192 17.61 -4.15 17.06
C ALA A 192 16.41 -4.88 16.45
N ALA A 193 15.38 -5.19 17.24
CA ALA A 193 14.11 -5.75 16.78
C ALA A 193 13.42 -4.84 15.76
N ASP A 194 13.30 -3.53 16.03
CA ASP A 194 12.74 -2.56 15.08
C ASP A 194 13.48 -2.57 13.73
N ARG A 195 14.82 -2.57 13.78
CA ARG A 195 15.66 -2.56 12.57
C ARG A 195 15.59 -3.89 11.81
N TYR A 196 15.46 -4.99 12.54
CA TYR A 196 15.27 -6.30 11.94
C TYR A 196 13.91 -6.39 11.26
N ALA A 197 12.83 -5.92 11.90
CA ALA A 197 11.49 -5.84 11.33
C ALA A 197 11.46 -4.97 10.05
N ASP A 198 12.10 -3.80 10.07
CA ASP A 198 12.25 -2.93 8.88
C ASP A 198 12.92 -3.66 7.72
N CYS A 199 13.98 -4.44 7.98
CA CYS A 199 14.69 -5.20 6.96
C CYS A 199 13.84 -6.35 6.41
N LEU A 200 13.18 -7.11 7.30
CA LEU A 200 12.27 -8.19 6.90
C LEU A 200 11.15 -7.68 6.00
N CYS A 201 10.58 -6.51 6.32
CA CYS A 201 9.55 -5.86 5.51
C CYS A 201 10.00 -5.58 4.07
N VAL A 202 11.18 -4.98 3.89
CA VAL A 202 11.71 -4.70 2.53
C VAL A 202 12.14 -5.99 1.84
N LEU A 203 12.68 -6.96 2.57
CA LEU A 203 13.07 -8.26 2.03
C LEU A 203 11.85 -9.03 1.50
N ILE A 204 10.73 -9.04 2.23
CA ILE A 204 9.44 -9.58 1.76
C ILE A 204 8.98 -8.85 0.49
N ASP A 205 9.08 -7.53 0.45
CA ASP A 205 8.68 -6.75 -0.73
C ASP A 205 9.50 -7.14 -1.98
N THR A 206 10.78 -7.50 -1.81
CA THR A 206 11.62 -7.98 -2.93
C THR A 206 11.18 -9.34 -3.48
N LYS A 207 10.48 -10.13 -2.66
CA LYS A 207 9.96 -11.47 -2.99
C LYS A 207 8.53 -11.46 -3.52
N ALA A 208 7.88 -10.30 -3.58
CA ALA A 208 6.51 -10.19 -4.05
C ALA A 208 6.21 -10.94 -5.38
N PRO A 209 7.06 -10.86 -6.43
CA PRO A 209 6.81 -11.60 -7.67
C PRO A 209 6.73 -13.13 -7.51
N ASP A 210 7.37 -13.70 -6.49
CA ASP A 210 7.42 -15.15 -6.24
C ASP A 210 6.08 -15.70 -5.75
N PHE A 211 5.17 -14.84 -5.26
CA PHE A 211 3.84 -15.23 -4.77
C PHE A 211 2.78 -15.35 -5.88
N LEU A 212 3.12 -15.03 -7.13
CA LEU A 212 2.17 -15.09 -8.23
C LEU A 212 1.65 -16.52 -8.45
N GLY A 213 0.37 -16.73 -8.13
CA GLY A 213 -0.29 -18.03 -8.22
C GLY A 213 0.22 -19.08 -7.21
N LYS A 214 0.95 -18.66 -6.16
CA LYS A 214 1.52 -19.55 -5.14
C LYS A 214 1.16 -19.05 -3.75
N PHE A 215 0.78 -19.95 -2.85
CA PHE A 215 0.52 -19.57 -1.46
C PHE A 215 1.77 -19.00 -0.78
N PRO A 216 1.61 -17.98 0.06
CA PRO A 216 2.74 -17.31 0.71
C PRO A 216 3.29 -18.13 1.88
N THR A 217 4.00 -19.22 1.59
CA THR A 217 4.70 -20.03 2.60
C THR A 217 6.19 -19.64 2.63
N HIS A 218 6.51 -18.53 3.30
CA HIS A 218 7.89 -18.08 3.45
C HIS A 218 8.24 -17.85 4.91
N ASN A 219 9.39 -18.39 5.34
CA ASN A 219 9.93 -18.20 6.69
C ASN A 219 10.12 -16.71 7.10
N LEU A 220 10.10 -15.78 6.14
CA LEU A 220 10.21 -14.34 6.40
C LEU A 220 8.94 -13.80 7.07
N PHE A 221 7.75 -14.31 6.69
CA PHE A 221 6.51 -13.92 7.36
C PHE A 221 6.48 -14.45 8.80
N GLU A 222 6.90 -15.70 9.02
CA GLU A 222 7.01 -16.26 10.36
C GLU A 222 8.04 -15.49 11.21
N SER A 223 9.18 -15.14 10.63
CA SER A 223 10.19 -14.32 11.31
C SER A 223 9.66 -12.93 11.67
N LEU A 224 8.94 -12.29 10.75
CA LEU A 224 8.33 -10.98 11.00
C LEU A 224 7.23 -11.07 12.06
N LYS A 225 6.42 -12.12 12.04
CA LYS A 225 5.39 -12.36 13.06
C LYS A 225 6.01 -12.57 14.44
N ALA A 226 7.07 -13.37 14.52
CA ALA A 226 7.75 -13.70 15.78
C ALA A 226 8.41 -12.48 16.44
N ILE A 227 8.89 -11.51 15.66
CA ILE A 227 9.56 -10.32 16.22
C ILE A 227 8.58 -9.23 16.68
N ILE A 228 7.30 -9.25 16.28
CA ILE A 228 6.31 -8.22 16.64
C ILE A 228 6.32 -7.87 18.14
N PRO A 229 6.22 -8.84 19.08
CA PRO A 229 6.16 -8.54 20.52
C PRO A 229 7.41 -7.84 21.08
N GLU A 230 8.51 -7.91 20.33
CA GLU A 230 9.82 -7.43 20.74
C GLU A 230 10.14 -6.03 20.18
N THR A 231 9.28 -5.51 19.29
CA THR A 231 9.42 -4.19 18.69
C THR A 231 8.92 -3.09 19.62
N SER A 232 9.37 -1.85 19.38
CA SER A 232 8.97 -0.69 20.18
C SER A 232 7.50 -0.31 20.02
N ASN A 233 6.86 -0.77 18.95
CA ASN A 233 5.42 -0.60 18.75
C ASN A 233 4.86 -1.81 17.99
N THR A 234 4.15 -2.67 18.73
CA THR A 234 3.55 -3.90 18.21
C THR A 234 2.52 -3.62 17.12
N SER A 235 1.58 -2.70 17.37
CA SER A 235 0.52 -2.33 16.41
C SER A 235 1.13 -1.82 15.10
N LEU A 236 2.21 -1.05 15.18
CA LEU A 236 2.91 -0.55 14.00
C LEU A 236 3.52 -1.69 13.19
N THR A 237 4.21 -2.61 13.83
CA THR A 237 4.78 -3.78 13.15
C THR A 237 3.68 -4.71 12.61
N GLU A 238 2.53 -4.81 13.28
CA GLU A 238 1.34 -5.50 12.77
C GLU A 238 0.78 -4.88 11.48
N VAL A 239 0.72 -3.54 11.39
CA VAL A 239 0.37 -2.84 10.13
C VAL A 239 1.27 -3.33 9.00
N ALA A 240 2.59 -3.38 9.23
CA ALA A 240 3.55 -3.80 8.21
C ALA A 240 3.43 -5.28 7.84
N TYR A 241 3.16 -6.14 8.82
CA TYR A 241 2.98 -7.57 8.63
C TYR A 241 1.70 -7.90 7.84
N TYR A 242 0.54 -7.45 8.34
CA TYR A 242 -0.75 -7.78 7.77
C TYR A 242 -0.95 -7.15 6.37
N SER A 243 -0.46 -5.94 6.14
CA SER A 243 -0.53 -5.31 4.81
C SER A 243 0.25 -6.10 3.75
N ARG A 244 1.43 -6.63 4.10
CA ARG A 244 2.23 -7.48 3.20
C ARG A 244 1.60 -8.83 2.94
N LEU A 245 1.05 -9.47 3.98
CA LEU A 245 0.27 -10.69 3.81
C LEU A 245 -0.91 -10.49 2.87
N ALA A 246 -1.62 -9.36 2.98
CA ALA A 246 -2.74 -9.06 2.10
C ALA A 246 -2.35 -9.07 0.63
N ILE A 247 -1.21 -8.47 0.29
CA ILE A 247 -0.66 -8.49 -1.08
C ILE A 247 -0.21 -9.89 -1.49
N ALA A 248 0.44 -10.62 -0.60
CA ALA A 248 0.93 -11.97 -0.90
C ALA A 248 -0.25 -12.93 -1.20
N HIS A 249 -1.31 -12.89 -0.39
CA HIS A 249 -2.56 -13.61 -0.66
C HIS A 249 -3.26 -13.11 -1.93
N GLY A 250 -3.31 -11.80 -2.17
CA GLY A 250 -3.85 -11.24 -3.41
C GLY A 250 -3.11 -11.75 -4.66
N MET A 251 -1.78 -11.83 -4.61
CA MET A 251 -0.96 -12.40 -5.69
C MET A 251 -1.14 -13.91 -5.86
N ALA A 252 -1.47 -14.62 -4.78
CA ALA A 252 -1.85 -16.03 -4.78
C ALA A 252 -3.30 -16.28 -5.29
N ASN A 253 -4.04 -15.22 -5.65
CA ASN A 253 -5.47 -15.23 -5.98
C ASN A 253 -6.41 -15.60 -4.83
N ASP A 254 -5.94 -15.51 -3.58
CA ASP A 254 -6.76 -15.64 -2.37
C ASP A 254 -7.24 -14.26 -1.89
N MET A 255 -8.20 -13.69 -2.62
CA MET A 255 -8.70 -12.33 -2.36
C MET A 255 -9.48 -12.21 -1.05
N GLU A 256 -10.06 -13.30 -0.55
CA GLU A 256 -10.83 -13.30 0.70
C GLU A 256 -9.90 -13.18 1.91
N THR A 257 -8.88 -14.03 2.01
CA THR A 257 -7.87 -13.91 3.07
C THR A 257 -7.11 -12.61 2.93
N GLY A 258 -6.77 -12.19 1.70
CA GLY A 258 -6.15 -10.90 1.46
C GLY A 258 -6.98 -9.73 2.02
N ARG A 259 -8.31 -9.76 1.86
CA ARG A 259 -9.23 -8.76 2.43
C ARG A 259 -9.16 -8.75 3.95
N ARG A 260 -9.22 -9.92 4.59
CA ARG A 260 -9.13 -10.03 6.05
C ARG A 260 -7.81 -9.47 6.57
N CYS A 261 -6.69 -9.79 5.93
CA CYS A 261 -5.38 -9.25 6.29
C CYS A 261 -5.30 -7.72 6.10
N MET A 262 -5.81 -7.18 4.99
CA MET A 262 -5.84 -5.72 4.79
C MET A 262 -6.64 -5.03 5.88
N ALA A 263 -7.78 -5.61 6.20
CA ALA A 263 -8.68 -5.11 7.21
C ALA A 263 -8.01 -5.15 8.61
N GLN A 264 -7.28 -6.22 8.96
CA GLN A 264 -6.45 -6.29 10.17
C GLN A 264 -5.34 -5.22 10.20
N ALA A 265 -4.68 -4.97 9.06
CA ALA A 265 -3.66 -3.93 8.96
C ALA A 265 -4.26 -2.53 9.24
N GLN A 266 -5.45 -2.26 8.72
CA GLN A 266 -6.15 -1.01 8.98
C GLN A 266 -6.63 -0.91 10.44
N ALA A 267 -7.10 -2.02 11.03
CA ALA A 267 -7.43 -2.10 12.45
C ALA A 267 -6.23 -1.72 13.35
N ALA A 268 -5.05 -2.29 13.08
CA ALA A 268 -3.81 -1.97 13.80
C ALA A 268 -3.40 -0.49 13.59
N ALA A 269 -3.63 0.05 12.39
CA ALA A 269 -3.38 1.47 12.11
C ALA A 269 -4.25 2.43 12.93
N PHE A 270 -5.41 1.99 13.46
CA PHE A 270 -6.24 2.84 14.31
C PHE A 270 -5.58 3.23 15.64
N GLN A 271 -4.59 2.46 16.07
CA GLN A 271 -3.96 2.63 17.37
C GLN A 271 -2.70 3.54 17.33
N ILE A 272 -2.28 3.98 16.15
CA ILE A 272 -0.96 4.61 15.91
C ILE A 272 -1.12 5.96 15.22
N GLU A 273 -0.19 6.91 15.43
CA GLU A 273 -0.11 8.15 14.66
C GLU A 273 -0.10 7.92 13.14
N GLN A 274 -0.83 8.75 12.40
CA GLN A 274 -0.93 8.62 10.94
C GLN A 274 0.37 8.99 10.22
N ASN A 275 1.30 9.67 10.90
CA ASN A 275 2.51 10.20 10.31
C ASN A 275 3.70 9.25 10.40
N VAL A 276 3.45 7.98 10.06
CA VAL A 276 4.43 6.89 10.15
C VAL A 276 4.53 6.13 8.82
N GLN A 277 5.74 5.68 8.48
CA GLN A 277 6.05 5.17 7.15
C GLN A 277 5.33 3.85 6.83
N TYR A 278 5.07 3.01 7.83
CA TYR A 278 4.30 1.78 7.64
C TYR A 278 2.83 2.04 7.33
N VAL A 279 2.23 3.08 7.91
CA VAL A 279 0.84 3.47 7.58
C VAL A 279 0.79 3.95 6.14
N TYR A 280 1.70 4.83 5.71
CA TYR A 280 1.76 5.27 4.31
C TYR A 280 1.98 4.10 3.34
N ASN A 281 2.85 3.15 3.71
CA ASN A 281 3.06 1.95 2.91
C ASN A 281 1.81 1.07 2.83
N MET A 282 1.09 0.90 3.93
CA MET A 282 -0.17 0.17 3.98
C MET A 282 -1.25 0.81 3.11
N LEU A 283 -1.35 2.15 3.07
CA LEU A 283 -2.25 2.86 2.14
C LEU A 283 -1.91 2.54 0.66
N TYR A 284 -0.62 2.56 0.32
CA TYR A 284 -0.15 2.14 -1.02
C TYR A 284 -0.50 0.69 -1.34
N ILE A 285 -0.26 -0.22 -0.40
CA ILE A 285 -0.58 -1.64 -0.52
C ILE A 285 -2.08 -1.84 -0.70
N HIS A 286 -2.92 -1.10 0.03
CA HIS A 286 -4.37 -1.19 -0.09
C HIS A 286 -4.85 -0.83 -1.51
N ILE A 287 -4.39 0.29 -2.07
CA ILE A 287 -4.72 0.62 -3.47
C ILE A 287 -4.27 -0.48 -4.44
N HIS A 288 -3.04 -1.00 -4.26
CA HIS A 288 -2.54 -2.08 -5.09
C HIS A 288 -3.41 -3.34 -4.98
N PHE A 289 -3.86 -3.68 -3.78
CA PHE A 289 -4.74 -4.82 -3.53
C PHE A 289 -6.14 -4.62 -4.15
N LEU A 290 -6.74 -3.43 -4.06
CA LEU A 290 -7.99 -3.12 -4.77
C LEU A 290 -7.84 -3.31 -6.27
N CYS A 291 -6.73 -2.85 -6.87
CA CYS A 291 -6.43 -3.08 -8.28
C CYS A 291 -6.28 -4.57 -8.64
N MET A 292 -5.90 -5.44 -7.70
CA MET A 292 -5.82 -6.90 -7.94
C MET A 292 -7.20 -7.56 -7.99
N GLN A 293 -8.17 -7.03 -7.25
CA GLN A 293 -9.52 -7.59 -7.18
C GLN A 293 -10.33 -7.39 -8.47
N VAL A 294 -9.87 -6.49 -9.35
CA VAL A 294 -10.60 -6.05 -10.55
C VAL A 294 -9.88 -6.49 -11.82
N GLU A 295 -10.12 -7.71 -12.25
CA GLU A 295 -9.56 -8.22 -13.52
C GLU A 295 -10.20 -7.52 -14.74
N ARG A 296 -11.50 -7.21 -14.66
CA ARG A 296 -12.25 -6.45 -15.68
C ARG A 296 -12.90 -5.22 -15.05
N PRO A 297 -12.17 -4.11 -14.90
CA PRO A 297 -12.68 -2.93 -14.20
C PRO A 297 -13.97 -2.38 -14.83
N THR A 298 -15.00 -2.19 -14.01
CA THR A 298 -16.18 -1.38 -14.36
C THR A 298 -15.96 0.08 -13.98
N SER A 299 -16.79 1.00 -14.50
CA SER A 299 -16.73 2.41 -14.10
C SER A 299 -16.89 2.58 -12.57
N ASN A 300 -17.77 1.79 -11.94
CA ASN A 300 -17.96 1.80 -10.48
C ASN A 300 -16.70 1.37 -9.72
N ASP A 301 -15.97 0.37 -10.21
CA ASP A 301 -14.71 -0.06 -9.60
C ASP A 301 -13.64 1.03 -9.67
N ILE A 302 -13.55 1.71 -10.82
CA ILE A 302 -12.60 2.80 -11.05
C ILE A 302 -12.93 3.98 -10.15
N ASP A 303 -14.19 4.39 -10.07
CA ASP A 303 -14.64 5.48 -9.21
C ASP A 303 -14.37 5.19 -7.73
N ARG A 304 -14.63 3.95 -7.30
CA ARG A 304 -14.32 3.48 -5.95
C ARG A 304 -12.82 3.57 -5.65
N ILE A 305 -11.96 3.04 -6.53
CA ILE A 305 -10.49 3.10 -6.35
C ILE A 305 -9.99 4.55 -6.35
N LEU A 306 -10.56 5.42 -7.19
CA LEU A 306 -10.24 6.84 -7.22
C LEU A 306 -10.68 7.56 -5.95
N ASP A 307 -11.85 7.26 -5.41
CA ASP A 307 -12.32 7.85 -4.16
C ASP A 307 -11.38 7.49 -3.00
N VAL A 308 -11.03 6.20 -2.86
CA VAL A 308 -10.06 5.74 -1.85
C VAL A 308 -8.70 6.41 -2.05
N THR A 309 -8.21 6.50 -3.29
CA THR A 309 -6.95 7.19 -3.62
C THR A 309 -6.98 8.65 -3.16
N ARG A 310 -8.03 9.41 -3.51
CA ARG A 310 -8.16 10.82 -3.14
C ARG A 310 -8.19 11.00 -1.62
N ARG A 311 -8.90 10.14 -0.91
CA ARG A 311 -8.97 10.17 0.56
C ARG A 311 -7.61 9.91 1.20
N PHE A 312 -6.84 8.97 0.67
CA PHE A 312 -5.48 8.71 1.17
C PHE A 312 -4.53 9.86 0.90
N LEU A 313 -4.59 10.47 -0.30
CA LEU A 313 -3.78 11.65 -0.63
C LEU A 313 -4.10 12.84 0.30
N GLN A 314 -5.37 13.03 0.69
CA GLN A 314 -5.77 14.07 1.65
C GLN A 314 -5.20 13.85 3.07
N ASN A 315 -4.85 12.61 3.41
CA ASN A 315 -4.34 12.26 4.75
C ASN A 315 -2.81 12.27 4.83
N LEU A 316 -2.10 12.55 3.73
CA LEU A 316 -0.64 12.69 3.73
C LEU A 316 -0.24 14.13 4.12
N PRO A 317 0.52 14.34 5.21
CA PRO A 317 0.97 15.66 5.60
C PRO A 317 2.06 16.20 4.64
N VAL A 318 1.85 17.39 4.10
CA VAL A 318 2.90 18.17 3.42
C VAL A 318 3.55 19.07 4.48
N PRO A 319 4.89 19.11 4.66
CA PRO A 319 5.98 18.75 3.73
C PRO A 319 6.90 17.60 4.19
N ASP A 320 6.37 16.50 4.73
CA ASP A 320 7.21 15.35 5.15
C ASP A 320 7.82 14.63 3.92
N GLU A 321 9.14 14.41 3.91
CA GLU A 321 9.88 13.78 2.81
C GLU A 321 9.37 12.35 2.50
N GLY A 322 9.03 11.58 3.54
CA GLY A 322 8.38 10.28 3.40
C GLY A 322 6.96 10.40 2.88
N ALA A 323 6.18 11.39 3.32
CA ALA A 323 4.85 11.63 2.75
C ALA A 323 4.94 11.96 1.25
N VAL A 324 5.91 12.76 0.82
CA VAL A 324 6.18 13.04 -0.60
C VAL A 324 6.55 11.76 -1.35
N PHE A 325 7.43 10.92 -0.80
CA PHE A 325 7.77 9.62 -1.35
C PHE A 325 6.53 8.74 -1.61
N TRP A 326 5.69 8.55 -0.59
CA TRP A 326 4.50 7.70 -0.71
C TRP A 326 3.39 8.31 -1.56
N LYS A 327 3.30 9.64 -1.60
CA LYS A 327 2.41 10.37 -2.50
C LYS A 327 2.74 10.06 -3.96
N LYS A 328 4.03 10.16 -4.36
CA LYS A 328 4.50 9.77 -5.70
C LYS A 328 4.12 8.32 -6.02
N MET A 329 4.31 7.41 -5.07
CA MET A 329 3.98 5.98 -5.22
C MET A 329 2.49 5.73 -5.48
N LEU A 330 1.62 6.37 -4.69
CA LEU A 330 0.16 6.26 -4.80
C LEU A 330 -0.33 6.83 -6.14
N LEU A 331 0.05 8.06 -6.45
CA LEU A 331 -0.31 8.74 -7.71
C LEU A 331 0.08 7.89 -8.92
N LEU A 332 1.32 7.36 -8.91
CA LEU A 332 1.82 6.58 -10.02
C LEU A 332 1.11 5.24 -10.16
N ARG A 333 0.79 4.56 -9.05
CA ARG A 333 0.01 3.31 -9.07
C ARG A 333 -1.39 3.54 -9.62
N SER A 334 -2.07 4.59 -9.18
CA SER A 334 -3.41 4.93 -9.64
C SER A 334 -3.39 5.35 -11.11
N ALA A 335 -2.40 6.13 -11.56
CA ALA A 335 -2.20 6.43 -12.97
C ALA A 335 -1.98 5.16 -13.81
N PHE A 336 -1.16 4.21 -13.33
CA PHE A 336 -0.95 2.92 -14.00
C PHE A 336 -2.28 2.18 -14.21
N PHE A 337 -3.09 2.08 -13.15
CA PHE A 337 -4.38 1.42 -13.22
C PHE A 337 -5.34 2.10 -14.20
N LEU A 338 -5.49 3.43 -14.12
CA LEU A 338 -6.34 4.23 -15.02
C LEU A 338 -5.96 4.09 -16.49
N LEU A 339 -4.67 3.91 -16.78
CA LEU A 339 -4.14 3.76 -18.14
C LEU A 339 -4.26 2.33 -18.69
N GLY A 340 -4.97 1.46 -17.98
CA GLY A 340 -5.27 0.11 -18.43
C GLY A 340 -4.17 -0.90 -18.16
N PHE A 341 -3.28 -0.64 -17.19
CA PHE A 341 -2.32 -1.67 -16.76
C PHE A 341 -2.90 -2.51 -15.62
N SER A 342 -2.62 -3.82 -15.68
CA SER A 342 -2.92 -4.77 -14.61
C SER A 342 -1.99 -4.56 -13.40
N HIS A 343 -2.34 -5.18 -12.27
CA HIS A 343 -1.49 -5.21 -11.07
C HIS A 343 -0.09 -5.80 -11.33
N ARG A 344 0.04 -6.66 -12.36
CA ARG A 344 1.30 -7.27 -12.80
C ARG A 344 2.18 -6.34 -13.64
N GLY A 345 1.70 -5.15 -13.96
CA GLY A 345 2.43 -4.17 -14.74
C GLY A 345 2.35 -4.36 -16.26
N VAL A 346 1.51 -5.27 -16.75
CA VAL A 346 1.24 -5.47 -18.19
C VAL A 346 -0.08 -4.83 -18.58
N VAL A 347 -0.21 -4.40 -19.84
CA VAL A 347 -1.48 -3.86 -20.36
C VAL A 347 -2.58 -4.91 -20.22
N ASN A 348 -3.66 -4.53 -19.56
CA ASN A 348 -4.86 -5.32 -19.41
C ASN A 348 -5.81 -5.03 -20.58
N GLU A 349 -5.84 -5.94 -21.56
CA GLU A 349 -6.70 -5.80 -22.74
C GLU A 349 -8.20 -5.88 -22.40
N LEU A 350 -8.56 -6.33 -21.18
CA LEU A 350 -9.94 -6.36 -20.70
C LEU A 350 -10.37 -5.04 -20.03
N HIS A 351 -9.44 -4.13 -19.76
CA HIS A 351 -9.75 -2.81 -19.21
C HIS A 351 -10.02 -1.83 -20.36
N ARG A 352 -11.27 -1.41 -20.51
CA ARG A 352 -11.65 -0.32 -21.41
C ARG A 352 -11.25 1.03 -20.82
N VAL A 353 -10.19 1.62 -21.35
CA VAL A 353 -9.72 2.96 -20.93
C VAL A 353 -10.55 4.05 -21.61
N GLU A 354 -11.18 4.91 -20.81
CA GLU A 354 -11.96 6.05 -21.30
C GLU A 354 -11.11 7.33 -21.35
N LYS A 355 -11.56 8.31 -22.15
CA LYS A 355 -10.90 9.63 -22.27
C LYS A 355 -10.83 10.34 -20.90
N SER A 356 -11.85 10.17 -20.05
CA SER A 356 -11.91 10.65 -18.66
C SER A 356 -10.78 10.07 -17.79
N HIS A 357 -10.49 8.77 -17.89
CA HIS A 357 -9.42 8.11 -17.13
C HIS A 357 -8.05 8.67 -17.50
N VAL A 358 -7.82 8.91 -18.80
CA VAL A 358 -6.57 9.51 -19.31
C VAL A 358 -6.38 10.93 -18.78
N VAL A 359 -7.47 11.72 -18.65
CA VAL A 359 -7.41 13.07 -18.07
C VAL A 359 -6.97 13.01 -16.60
N VAL A 360 -7.59 12.15 -15.80
CA VAL A 360 -7.22 11.99 -14.38
C VAL A 360 -5.78 11.48 -14.23
N ALA A 361 -5.36 10.52 -15.05
CA ALA A 361 -3.98 10.03 -15.03
C ALA A 361 -2.97 11.15 -15.34
N LYS A 362 -3.27 12.05 -16.30
CA LYS A 362 -2.41 13.21 -16.59
C LYS A 362 -2.31 14.18 -15.41
N ILE A 363 -3.40 14.39 -14.67
CA ILE A 363 -3.38 15.23 -13.46
C ILE A 363 -2.43 14.63 -12.42
N PHE A 364 -2.51 13.33 -12.17
CA PHE A 364 -1.60 12.63 -11.24
C PHE A 364 -0.13 12.69 -11.70
N LEU A 365 0.13 12.54 -13.00
CA LEU A 365 1.50 12.68 -13.53
C LEU A 365 2.02 14.12 -13.40
N ALA A 366 1.17 15.13 -13.61
CA ALA A 366 1.56 16.53 -13.43
C ALA A 366 1.89 16.86 -11.96
N GLU A 367 1.20 16.22 -11.01
CA GLU A 367 1.51 16.34 -9.58
C GLU A 367 2.85 15.67 -9.22
N ILE A 368 3.21 14.59 -9.90
CA ILE A 368 4.56 14.00 -9.80
C ILE A 368 5.60 14.93 -10.42
N ASP A 369 5.29 15.60 -11.54
CA ASP A 369 6.18 16.57 -12.21
C ASP A 369 6.56 17.73 -11.29
N ALA A 370 5.64 18.18 -10.44
CA ALA A 370 5.89 19.22 -9.44
C ALA A 370 6.91 18.78 -8.35
N HIS A 371 7.17 17.48 -8.22
CA HIS A 371 8.09 16.87 -7.26
C HIS A 371 9.08 15.93 -7.96
N TRP A 372 9.51 16.30 -9.16
CA TRP A 372 10.38 15.47 -10.00
C TRP A 372 11.79 15.29 -9.42
N ASP A 373 12.31 16.33 -8.76
CA ASP A 373 13.62 16.29 -8.13
C ASP A 373 13.66 15.17 -7.06
N GLY A 374 14.64 14.27 -7.19
CA GLY A 374 14.75 13.11 -6.31
C GLY A 374 13.72 11.99 -6.59
N ILE A 375 13.17 11.90 -7.81
CA ILE A 375 12.36 10.73 -8.20
C ILE A 375 13.24 9.49 -8.38
N GLU A 376 12.81 8.41 -7.75
CA GLU A 376 13.61 7.19 -7.69
C GLU A 376 13.64 6.50 -9.06
N TYR A 377 14.74 5.85 -9.43
CA TYR A 377 14.92 5.26 -10.77
C TYR A 377 13.72 4.38 -11.22
N VAL A 378 13.29 3.43 -10.37
CA VAL A 378 12.16 2.54 -10.69
C VAL A 378 10.86 3.33 -10.87
N ARG A 379 10.71 4.47 -10.19
CA ARG A 379 9.52 5.34 -10.30
C ARG A 379 9.56 6.15 -11.57
N ARG A 380 10.73 6.65 -11.97
CA ARG A 380 10.97 7.29 -13.26
C ARG A 380 10.61 6.36 -14.42
N LEU A 381 11.02 5.09 -14.34
CA LEU A 381 10.68 4.08 -15.34
C LEU A 381 9.17 3.92 -15.50
N PHE A 382 8.44 3.70 -14.41
CA PHE A 382 6.98 3.58 -14.45
C PHE A 382 6.30 4.86 -14.93
N TYR A 383 6.82 6.03 -14.56
CA TYR A 383 6.31 7.32 -15.04
C TYR A 383 6.41 7.43 -16.57
N TYR A 384 7.55 7.07 -17.16
CA TYR A 384 7.70 7.12 -18.62
C TYR A 384 6.88 6.04 -19.33
N VAL A 385 6.68 4.87 -18.71
CA VAL A 385 5.71 3.89 -19.20
C VAL A 385 4.29 4.49 -19.26
N CYS A 386 3.86 5.22 -18.23
CA CYS A 386 2.57 5.93 -18.24
C CYS A 386 2.49 6.99 -19.36
N LYS A 387 3.52 7.84 -19.51
CA LYS A 387 3.56 8.85 -20.58
C LYS A 387 3.48 8.20 -21.96
N ALA A 388 4.23 7.12 -22.19
CA ALA A 388 4.20 6.38 -23.45
C ALA A 388 2.83 5.73 -23.71
N ARG A 389 2.17 5.18 -22.68
CA ARG A 389 0.78 4.68 -22.77
C ARG A 389 -0.23 5.75 -23.15
N ILE A 390 -0.12 6.95 -22.58
CA ILE A 390 -0.99 8.07 -22.95
C ILE A 390 -0.85 8.40 -24.44
N GLN A 391 0.36 8.38 -24.99
CA GLN A 391 0.57 8.62 -26.42
C GLN A 391 0.09 7.45 -27.28
N GLU A 392 0.29 6.20 -26.84
CA GLU A 392 -0.24 5.01 -27.52
C GLU A 392 -1.76 5.07 -27.66
N LEU A 393 -2.47 5.46 -26.59
CA LEU A 393 -3.94 5.60 -26.60
C LEU A 393 -4.40 6.69 -27.57
N LYS A 394 -3.76 7.87 -27.56
CA LYS A 394 -4.04 8.94 -28.53
C LYS A 394 -3.77 8.53 -29.97
N HIS A 395 -2.66 7.82 -30.20
CA HIS A 395 -2.31 7.29 -31.51
C HIS A 395 -3.35 6.28 -31.97
N LYS A 396 -3.87 5.43 -31.08
CA LYS A 396 -4.94 4.50 -31.43
C LYS A 396 -6.22 5.24 -31.83
N ASP A 397 -6.66 6.20 -31.02
CA ASP A 397 -7.91 6.96 -31.29
C ASP A 397 -7.90 7.62 -32.68
N ILE A 398 -6.78 8.24 -33.08
CA ILE A 398 -6.69 8.94 -34.38
C ILE A 398 -6.71 8.00 -35.58
N TYR A 399 -6.14 6.80 -35.45
CA TYR A 399 -6.05 5.82 -36.54
C TYR A 399 -7.27 4.88 -36.59
N ASP A 400 -7.99 4.70 -35.47
CA ASP A 400 -9.23 3.92 -35.39
C ASP A 400 -10.48 4.78 -35.72
N GLU A 401 -10.52 6.07 -35.37
CA GLU A 401 -11.75 6.88 -35.49
C GLU A 401 -12.07 7.34 -36.93
N ASN A 402 -11.13 7.44 -37.87
CA ASN A 402 -11.38 7.63 -39.32
C ASN A 402 -10.07 7.51 -40.11
N GLY A 403 -10.03 6.71 -41.17
CA GLY A 403 -8.95 6.72 -42.17
C GLY A 403 -8.78 8.06 -42.94
N GLU A 404 -9.42 9.13 -42.47
CA GLU A 404 -9.51 10.47 -43.05
C GLU A 404 -9.10 11.58 -42.03
N GLY A 405 -8.36 11.23 -40.98
CA GLY A 405 -7.80 12.23 -40.07
C GLY A 405 -6.85 13.20 -40.79
N ASP A 406 -6.82 14.47 -40.35
CA ASP A 406 -5.86 15.48 -40.82
C ASP A 406 -4.42 14.91 -40.74
N ARG A 407 -3.76 14.80 -41.91
CA ARG A 407 -2.40 14.28 -42.01
C ARG A 407 -1.44 15.02 -41.09
N HIS A 408 -1.63 16.32 -40.89
CA HIS A 408 -0.79 17.10 -40.01
C HIS A 408 -0.95 16.68 -38.54
N GLN A 409 -2.19 16.43 -38.11
CA GLN A 409 -2.49 15.93 -36.76
C GLN A 409 -1.95 14.51 -36.55
N GLN A 410 -2.05 13.64 -37.56
CA GLN A 410 -1.47 12.29 -37.53
C GLN A 410 0.07 12.33 -37.40
N GLU A 411 0.74 13.23 -38.14
CA GLU A 411 2.18 13.43 -38.05
C GLU A 411 2.61 13.90 -36.66
N ILE A 412 1.92 14.90 -36.09
CA ILE A 412 2.21 15.42 -34.74
C ILE A 412 2.07 14.32 -33.69
N VAL A 413 0.98 13.54 -33.73
CA VAL A 413 0.77 12.47 -32.74
C VAL A 413 1.77 11.34 -32.91
N THR A 414 2.14 11.01 -34.14
CA THR A 414 3.20 10.01 -34.41
C THR A 414 4.56 10.50 -33.89
N LEU A 415 4.89 11.77 -34.05
CA LEU A 415 6.11 12.37 -33.52
C LEU A 415 6.14 12.30 -31.99
N HIS A 416 5.06 12.70 -31.32
CA HIS A 416 4.94 12.59 -29.86
C HIS A 416 5.00 11.15 -29.36
N PHE A 417 4.45 10.20 -30.12
CA PHE A 417 4.50 8.79 -29.79
C PHE A 417 5.93 8.23 -29.86
N ARG A 418 6.68 8.58 -30.93
CA ARG A 418 8.12 8.25 -31.05
C ARG A 418 8.94 8.86 -29.92
N ALA A 419 8.75 10.15 -29.65
CA ALA A 419 9.47 10.85 -28.57
C ALA A 419 9.22 10.20 -27.20
N ALA A 420 8.01 9.72 -26.92
CA ALA A 420 7.70 9.03 -25.67
C ALA A 420 8.37 7.64 -25.58
N ILE A 421 8.50 6.93 -26.70
CA ILE A 421 9.26 5.68 -26.78
C ILE A 421 10.74 5.94 -26.54
N ASP A 422 11.32 6.95 -27.20
CA ASP A 422 12.73 7.31 -27.05
C ASP A 422 13.07 7.71 -25.60
N GLN A 423 12.17 8.44 -24.92
CA GLN A 423 12.33 8.76 -23.49
C GLN A 423 12.29 7.52 -22.60
N LEU A 424 11.36 6.60 -22.87
CA LEU A 424 11.30 5.33 -22.15
C LEU A 424 12.56 4.50 -22.37
N ASP A 425 13.04 4.41 -23.60
CA ASP A 425 14.25 3.65 -23.95
C ASP A 425 15.50 4.25 -23.34
N LYS A 426 15.65 5.58 -23.37
CA LYS A 426 16.74 6.25 -22.66
C LYS A 426 16.73 5.92 -21.17
N THR A 427 15.54 5.91 -20.55
CA THR A 427 15.41 5.55 -19.14
C THR A 427 15.76 4.07 -18.90
N ILE A 428 15.38 3.17 -19.81
CA ILE A 428 15.76 1.75 -19.75
C ILE A 428 17.28 1.58 -19.87
N GLU A 429 17.93 2.33 -20.77
CA GLU A 429 19.38 2.30 -20.99
C GLU A 429 20.19 2.83 -19.80
N GLU A 430 19.62 3.74 -19.01
CA GLU A 430 20.20 4.17 -17.72
C GLU A 430 20.23 3.01 -16.70
N GLY A 431 19.39 1.98 -16.89
CA GLY A 431 19.31 0.81 -16.01
C GLY A 431 20.24 -0.34 -16.37
N GLN A 432 20.63 -1.13 -15.36
CA GLN A 432 21.39 -2.36 -15.56
C GLN A 432 20.43 -3.55 -15.81
N ARG A 433 20.44 -4.10 -17.04
CA ARG A 433 19.49 -5.11 -17.56
C ARG A 433 19.31 -6.37 -16.70
N GLU A 434 20.34 -6.83 -15.99
CA GLU A 434 20.36 -8.17 -15.41
C GLU A 434 19.62 -8.31 -14.06
N GLN A 435 19.10 -7.22 -13.48
CA GLN A 435 18.94 -7.16 -12.03
C GLN A 435 17.52 -6.86 -11.50
N HIS A 436 16.55 -6.47 -12.35
CA HIS A 436 15.23 -6.03 -11.87
C HIS A 436 14.03 -6.45 -12.75
N PRO A 437 13.00 -7.12 -12.18
CA PRO A 437 11.78 -7.48 -12.90
C PRO A 437 11.03 -6.29 -13.52
N GLN A 438 11.12 -5.10 -12.91
CA GLN A 438 10.44 -3.90 -13.40
C GLN A 438 11.06 -3.36 -14.70
N LEU A 439 12.38 -3.53 -14.87
CA LEU A 439 13.08 -3.15 -16.10
C LEU A 439 12.62 -4.01 -17.26
N PHE A 440 12.52 -5.32 -17.03
CA PHE A 440 12.01 -6.27 -18.01
C PHE A 440 10.58 -5.93 -18.47
N LEU A 441 9.69 -5.52 -17.56
CA LEU A 441 8.33 -5.09 -17.92
C LEU A 441 8.34 -3.85 -18.81
N ALA A 442 9.18 -2.87 -18.51
CA ALA A 442 9.33 -1.66 -19.32
C ALA A 442 9.94 -1.96 -20.70
N GLU A 443 10.93 -2.86 -20.78
CA GLU A 443 11.53 -3.33 -22.03
C GLU A 443 10.49 -4.04 -22.91
N MET A 444 9.71 -4.96 -22.34
CA MET A 444 8.63 -5.63 -23.07
C MET A 444 7.61 -4.62 -23.60
N TYR A 445 7.26 -3.63 -22.79
CA TYR A 445 6.32 -2.59 -23.19
C TYR A 445 6.89 -1.70 -24.29
N SER A 446 8.14 -1.23 -24.17
CA SER A 446 8.82 -0.48 -25.24
C SER A 446 8.88 -1.27 -26.55
N CYS A 447 9.23 -2.56 -26.49
CA CYS A 447 9.23 -3.43 -27.66
C CYS A 447 7.85 -3.52 -28.32
N ARG A 448 6.79 -3.68 -27.52
CA ARG A 448 5.40 -3.62 -28.02
C ARG A 448 5.12 -2.28 -28.71
N LEU A 449 5.48 -1.14 -28.12
CA LEU A 449 5.26 0.16 -28.74
C LEU A 449 6.02 0.30 -30.08
N ARG A 450 7.27 -0.15 -30.14
CA ARG A 450 8.08 -0.15 -31.37
C ARG A 450 7.49 -1.01 -32.49
N SER A 451 6.86 -2.15 -32.15
CA SER A 451 6.16 -2.96 -33.16
C SER A 451 4.98 -2.21 -33.81
N LYS A 452 4.35 -1.28 -33.09
CA LYS A 452 3.23 -0.47 -33.62
C LYS A 452 3.68 0.62 -34.59
N ILE A 453 4.96 0.97 -34.60
CA ILE A 453 5.56 1.97 -35.52
C ILE A 453 6.21 1.26 -36.74
N GLY A 454 6.03 -0.05 -36.89
CA GLY A 454 6.49 -0.80 -38.07
C GLY A 454 7.99 -1.15 -38.08
N ASN A 455 8.65 -1.12 -36.93
CA ASN A 455 10.09 -1.40 -36.84
C ASN A 455 10.36 -2.92 -36.77
N PHE A 456 10.41 -3.59 -37.93
CA PHE A 456 10.44 -5.05 -38.09
C PHE A 456 11.60 -5.77 -37.36
N ARG A 457 12.73 -5.09 -37.11
CA ARG A 457 13.88 -5.64 -36.34
C ARG A 457 13.52 -5.99 -34.89
N TYR A 458 12.42 -5.47 -34.34
CA TYR A 458 12.01 -5.70 -32.95
C TYR A 458 11.06 -6.89 -32.75
N LEU A 459 10.40 -7.39 -33.80
CA LEU A 459 9.57 -8.61 -33.71
C LEU A 459 10.42 -9.84 -33.32
N LEU A 460 11.65 -9.92 -33.83
CA LEU A 460 12.62 -10.95 -33.46
C LEU A 460 13.07 -10.81 -31.99
N HIS A 461 13.18 -9.57 -31.49
CA HIS A 461 13.54 -9.31 -30.09
C HIS A 461 12.39 -9.64 -29.13
N ILE A 462 11.13 -9.31 -29.51
CA ILE A 462 9.92 -9.73 -28.78
C ILE A 462 9.84 -11.25 -28.71
N PHE A 463 10.07 -11.94 -29.82
CA PHE A 463 10.07 -13.40 -29.86
C PHE A 463 11.16 -14.00 -28.95
N THR A 464 12.35 -13.38 -28.93
CA THR A 464 13.45 -13.78 -28.04
C THR A 464 13.12 -13.55 -26.57
N LEU A 465 12.52 -12.40 -26.22
CA LEU A 465 12.09 -12.08 -24.85
C LEU A 465 10.95 -12.99 -24.38
N TYR A 466 9.99 -13.33 -25.25
CA TYR A 466 8.92 -14.29 -24.98
C TYR A 466 9.48 -15.71 -24.76
N ILE A 467 10.46 -16.13 -25.57
CA ILE A 467 11.16 -17.40 -25.37
C ILE A 467 11.92 -17.40 -24.03
N GLN A 468 12.58 -16.30 -23.66
CA GLN A 468 13.24 -16.19 -22.36
C GLN A 468 12.25 -16.24 -21.19
N LEU A 469 11.07 -15.62 -21.34
CA LEU A 469 9.95 -15.72 -20.39
C LEU A 469 9.46 -17.17 -20.26
N PHE A 470 9.23 -17.83 -21.39
CA PHE A 470 8.78 -19.21 -21.43
C PHE A 470 9.82 -20.18 -20.86
N ILE A 471 11.10 -19.97 -21.17
CA ILE A 471 12.22 -20.75 -20.62
C ILE A 471 12.37 -20.49 -19.12
N ARG A 472 12.28 -19.24 -18.64
CA ARG A 472 12.33 -18.95 -17.20
C ARG A 472 11.11 -19.50 -16.46
N PHE A 473 9.94 -19.49 -17.09
CA PHE A 473 8.71 -20.09 -16.56
C PHE A 473 8.83 -21.63 -16.47
N ILE A 474 9.35 -22.28 -17.52
CA ILE A 474 9.58 -23.74 -17.56
C ILE A 474 10.73 -24.19 -16.65
N LEU A 475 11.84 -23.45 -16.63
CA LEU A 475 13.00 -23.79 -15.79
C LEU A 475 12.75 -23.48 -14.31
N GLY A 476 11.90 -22.49 -14.01
CA GLY A 476 11.34 -22.31 -12.67
C GLY A 476 10.43 -23.48 -12.23
N TRP A 477 10.01 -24.32 -13.17
CA TRP A 477 9.25 -25.55 -12.92
C TRP A 477 10.14 -26.80 -12.80
N ARG A 478 11.40 -26.74 -13.23
CA ARG A 478 12.33 -27.89 -13.27
C ARG A 478 13.27 -28.01 -12.05
N ASN A 479 13.24 -27.05 -11.13
CA ASN A 479 13.89 -27.16 -9.82
C ASN A 479 12.88 -27.49 -8.69
N PHE A 480 11.82 -28.22 -9.03
CA PHE A 480 10.96 -28.94 -8.09
C PHE A 480 10.88 -30.41 -8.52
#